data_AF-A0A925PNT8-F1
#
_entry.id   AF-A0A925PNT8-F1
#
_cell.length_a   1.000
_cell.length_b   1.000
_cell.length_c   1.000
_cell.angle_alpha   90.00
_cell.angle_beta   90.00
_cell.angle_gamma   90.00
#
_symmetry.space_group_name_H-M   'P 1'
#
loop_
_entity.id
_entity.type
_entity.pdbx_description
1 polymer ?
#
loop_
_entity_poly.entity_id
_entity_poly.type
_entity_poly.pdbx_seq_one_letter_code
_entity_poly.pdbx_strand_id
1 'polypeptide(L)'
;MADKRKFFRARRLACGERGLPRLCLLAASLAMVLAAGQVHAQEAGLKSGAASLAAGKYDAAIRQLSAAINAGTASPGDAAKALYLRGIAYRKMGEPARAAADLGAAIWLGLPEADRVKALVNRGLAFKAAGLSKESEAEFASARKVGGSREVDQLIADGGGTPEGAAAIAAFSTEVRPEGQPSTSSPPPRSSWLPSFGRGNTSDAAPQPEPPPTRTASAS
;
A
#
# COMPACT_ATOMS: atom_id res chain seq x y z
N MET A 1 -46.18 51.74 30.68
CA MET A 1 -45.66 50.35 30.59
C MET A 1 -44.21 50.43 30.08
N ALA A 2 -43.25 50.02 30.90
CA ALA A 2 -41.81 50.19 30.65
C ALA A 2 -41.20 48.96 29.97
N ASP A 3 -40.58 49.16 28.80
CA ASP A 3 -39.81 48.14 28.07
C ASP A 3 -38.34 48.16 28.54
N LYS A 4 -37.94 47.15 29.32
CA LYS A 4 -36.57 46.98 29.84
C LYS A 4 -35.75 46.13 28.87
N ARG A 5 -35.15 46.75 27.86
CA ARG A 5 -34.12 46.11 27.03
C ARG A 5 -32.79 46.08 27.78
N LYS A 6 -32.48 44.92 28.35
CA LYS A 6 -31.18 44.64 28.99
C LYS A 6 -30.11 44.52 27.89
N PHE A 7 -29.28 45.54 27.74
CA PHE A 7 -28.05 45.47 26.96
C PHE A 7 -27.06 44.53 27.67
N PHE A 8 -26.77 43.38 27.06
CA PHE A 8 -25.58 42.59 27.41
C PHE A 8 -24.35 43.33 26.89
N ARG A 9 -23.61 43.96 27.80
CA ARG A 9 -22.26 44.49 27.51
C ARG A 9 -21.31 43.30 27.40
N ALA A 10 -20.80 43.04 26.18
CA ALA A 10 -19.68 42.15 25.98
C ALA A 10 -18.46 42.72 26.73
N ARG A 11 -18.06 42.05 27.81
CA ARG A 11 -16.80 42.32 28.51
C ARG A 11 -15.67 41.88 27.57
N ARG A 12 -15.03 42.84 26.89
CA ARG A 12 -13.73 42.61 26.26
C ARG A 12 -12.75 42.21 27.37
N LEU A 13 -12.31 40.95 27.35
CA LEU A 13 -11.10 40.54 28.05
C LEU A 13 -9.93 41.16 27.28
N ALA A 14 -9.41 42.26 27.83
CA ALA A 14 -8.16 42.84 27.42
C ALA A 14 -7.03 41.87 27.82
N CYS A 15 -6.41 41.23 26.84
CA CYS A 15 -5.15 40.53 27.05
C CYS A 15 -4.08 41.61 27.22
N GLY A 16 -3.59 41.79 28.45
CA GLY A 16 -2.58 42.78 28.79
C GLY A 16 -1.24 42.42 28.14
N GLU A 17 -0.79 43.27 27.24
CA GLU A 17 0.57 43.27 26.73
C GLU A 17 1.55 43.65 27.84
N ARG A 18 2.38 42.66 28.26
CA ARG A 18 3.78 42.79 28.73
C ARG A 18 4.18 41.54 29.52
N GLY A 19 5.01 40.67 28.93
CA GLY A 19 5.92 39.84 29.73
C GLY A 19 6.17 38.36 29.41
N LEU A 20 5.57 37.71 28.38
CA LEU A 20 5.70 36.24 28.24
C LEU A 20 5.92 35.67 26.82
N PRO A 21 6.67 36.30 25.88
CA PRO A 21 6.91 35.65 24.58
C PRO A 21 7.78 34.39 24.72
N ARG A 22 8.77 34.40 25.62
CA ARG A 22 9.72 33.28 25.79
C ARG A 22 9.09 32.04 26.44
N LEU A 23 8.16 32.23 27.39
CA LEU A 23 7.48 31.11 28.05
C LEU A 23 6.45 30.45 27.11
N CYS A 24 5.75 31.23 26.29
CA CYS A 24 4.87 30.71 25.24
C CYS A 24 5.64 30.00 24.13
N LEU A 25 6.81 30.50 23.74
CA LEU A 25 7.68 29.84 22.75
C LEU A 25 8.26 28.52 23.29
N LEU A 26 8.63 28.47 24.57
CA LEU A 26 9.08 27.23 25.21
C LEU A 26 7.94 26.21 25.38
N ALA A 27 6.75 26.65 25.78
CA ALA A 27 5.57 25.78 25.87
C ALA A 27 5.13 25.26 24.49
N ALA A 28 5.19 26.08 23.45
CA ALA A 28 4.92 25.67 22.07
C ALA A 28 5.99 24.69 21.54
N SER A 29 7.26 24.89 21.90
CA SER A 29 8.34 23.95 21.54
C SER A 29 8.21 22.60 22.27
N LEU A 30 7.80 22.60 23.54
CA LEU A 30 7.55 21.39 24.32
C LEU A 30 6.31 20.64 23.81
N ALA A 31 5.27 21.35 23.38
CA ALA A 31 4.08 20.76 22.75
C ALA A 31 4.40 20.13 21.38
N MET A 32 5.25 20.77 20.56
CA MET A 32 5.74 20.19 19.30
C MET A 32 6.59 18.93 19.52
N VAL A 33 7.44 18.91 20.56
CA VAL A 33 8.24 17.73 20.92
C VAL A 33 7.38 16.57 21.44
N LEU A 34 6.33 16.88 22.21
CA LEU A 34 5.36 15.87 22.68
C LEU A 34 4.49 15.30 21.55
N ALA A 35 4.13 16.12 20.55
CA ALA A 35 3.40 15.65 19.37
C ALA A 35 4.26 14.76 18.46
N ALA A 36 5.57 15.05 18.33
CA ALA A 36 6.49 14.26 17.51
C ALA A 36 6.70 12.83 18.08
N GLY A 37 6.68 12.66 19.41
CA GLY A 37 6.89 11.36 20.05
C GLY A 37 5.78 10.32 19.79
N GLN A 38 4.54 10.75 19.52
CA GLN A 38 3.40 9.83 19.35
C GLN A 38 3.28 9.26 17.93
N VAL A 39 3.79 9.97 16.92
CA VAL A 39 3.77 9.51 15.52
C VAL A 39 4.71 8.32 15.30
N HIS A 40 5.86 8.28 16.00
CA HIS A 40 6.82 7.18 15.91
C HIS A 40 6.34 5.87 16.56
N ALA A 41 5.51 5.95 17.61
CA ALA A 41 5.01 4.78 18.31
C ALA A 41 4.05 3.93 17.45
N GLN A 42 3.34 4.57 16.52
CA GLN A 42 2.34 3.90 15.71
C GLN A 42 2.92 3.18 14.50
N GLU A 43 3.85 3.82 13.80
CA GLU A 43 4.61 3.18 12.71
C GLU A 43 5.38 1.96 13.23
N ALA A 44 5.89 2.04 14.46
CA ALA A 44 6.50 0.91 15.16
C ALA A 44 5.49 -0.23 15.41
N GLY A 45 4.23 0.08 15.72
CA GLY A 45 3.16 -0.92 15.91
C GLY A 45 2.80 -1.66 14.62
N LEU A 46 2.68 -0.96 13.49
CA LEU A 46 2.41 -1.56 12.18
C LEU A 46 3.58 -2.46 11.73
N LYS A 47 4.82 -1.97 11.83
CA LYS A 47 6.03 -2.71 11.45
C LYS A 47 6.25 -3.94 12.33
N SER A 48 6.15 -3.80 13.65
CA SER A 48 6.29 -4.93 14.57
C SER A 48 5.20 -5.97 14.37
N GLY A 49 3.95 -5.54 14.16
CA GLY A 49 2.83 -6.41 13.82
C GLY A 49 3.05 -7.19 12.52
N ALA A 50 3.53 -6.51 11.47
CA ALA A 50 3.89 -7.14 10.21
C ALA A 50 5.03 -8.18 10.36
N ALA A 51 6.07 -7.85 11.13
CA ALA A 51 7.18 -8.76 11.41
C ALA A 51 6.70 -10.00 12.19
N SER A 52 5.84 -9.82 13.19
CA SER A 52 5.23 -10.94 13.92
C SER A 52 4.37 -11.82 13.01
N LEU A 53 3.63 -11.22 12.07
CA LEU A 53 2.82 -11.95 11.10
C LEU A 53 3.68 -12.79 10.14
N ALA A 54 4.77 -12.22 9.63
CA ALA A 54 5.75 -12.94 8.80
C ALA A 54 6.40 -14.10 9.57
N ALA A 55 6.68 -13.89 10.86
CA ALA A 55 7.22 -14.92 11.75
C ALA A 55 6.18 -15.97 12.21
N GLY A 56 4.93 -15.90 11.74
CA GLY A 56 3.86 -16.81 12.13
C GLY A 56 3.34 -16.64 13.56
N LYS A 57 3.75 -15.58 14.27
CA LYS A 57 3.32 -15.25 15.63
C LYS A 57 2.02 -14.46 15.60
N TYR A 58 0.92 -15.13 15.27
CA TYR A 58 -0.36 -14.48 14.98
C TYR A 58 -0.94 -13.70 16.17
N ASP A 59 -0.89 -14.23 17.40
CA ASP A 59 -1.33 -13.51 18.60
C ASP A 59 -0.56 -12.22 18.85
N ALA A 60 0.77 -12.26 18.67
CA ALA A 60 1.62 -11.08 18.83
C ALA A 60 1.30 -10.05 17.74
N ALA A 61 1.13 -10.50 16.50
CA ALA A 61 0.72 -9.65 15.38
C ALA A 61 -0.61 -8.94 15.67
N ILE A 62 -1.63 -9.68 16.11
CA ILE A 62 -2.95 -9.13 16.44
C ILE A 62 -2.84 -8.06 17.53
N ARG A 63 -2.09 -8.32 18.60
CA ARG A 63 -1.90 -7.36 19.69
C ARG A 63 -1.22 -6.07 19.22
N GLN A 64 -0.13 -6.21 18.46
CA GLN A 64 0.65 -5.07 17.95
C GLN A 64 -0.15 -4.25 16.92
N LEU A 65 -0.84 -4.90 15.99
CA LEU A 65 -1.68 -4.25 14.99
C LEU A 65 -2.90 -3.58 15.63
N SER A 66 -3.49 -4.20 16.66
CA SER A 66 -4.60 -3.58 17.40
C SER A 66 -4.15 -2.34 18.18
N ALA A 67 -2.97 -2.39 18.80
CA ALA A 67 -2.37 -1.20 19.42
C ALA A 67 -2.13 -0.09 18.39
N ALA A 68 -1.64 -0.44 17.20
CA ALA A 68 -1.46 0.51 16.10
C ALA A 68 -2.80 1.12 15.66
N ILE A 69 -3.88 0.34 15.54
CA ILE A 69 -5.20 0.88 15.14
C ILE A 69 -5.79 1.78 16.25
N ASN A 70 -5.69 1.35 17.51
CA ASN A 70 -6.31 2.03 18.65
C ASN A 70 -5.60 3.32 19.09
N ALA A 71 -4.37 3.55 18.64
CA ALA A 71 -3.62 4.77 18.96
C ALA A 71 -4.31 6.04 18.44
N GLY A 72 -5.22 5.94 17.48
CA GLY A 72 -6.06 7.05 17.01
C GLY A 72 -5.34 8.10 16.17
N THR A 73 -4.01 8.02 16.06
CA THR A 73 -3.16 8.91 15.26
C THR A 73 -2.83 8.34 13.87
N ALA A 74 -3.52 7.26 13.46
CA ALA A 74 -3.23 6.56 12.20
C ALA A 74 -3.61 7.41 11.00
N SER A 75 -2.76 7.44 9.97
CA SER A 75 -3.26 7.79 8.66
C SER A 75 -4.33 6.75 8.23
N PRO A 76 -5.36 7.13 7.47
CA PRO A 76 -6.35 6.16 6.97
C PRO A 76 -5.71 5.00 6.20
N GLY A 77 -4.61 5.26 5.48
CA GLY A 77 -3.85 4.25 4.77
C GLY A 77 -3.16 3.26 5.70
N ASP A 78 -2.51 3.73 6.77
CA ASP A 78 -1.85 2.84 7.73
C ASP A 78 -2.87 2.06 8.57
N ALA A 79 -4.01 2.66 8.91
CA ALA A 79 -5.13 1.96 9.53
C ALA A 79 -5.66 0.85 8.60
N ALA A 80 -5.85 1.13 7.31
CA ALA A 80 -6.27 0.14 6.34
C ALA A 80 -5.27 -1.02 6.23
N LYS A 81 -3.97 -0.72 6.19
CA LYS A 81 -2.91 -1.74 6.18
C LYS A 81 -2.88 -2.57 7.47
N ALA A 82 -3.01 -1.92 8.63
CA ALA A 82 -3.03 -2.60 9.91
C ALA A 82 -4.22 -3.58 10.02
N LEU A 83 -5.40 -3.14 9.58
CA LEU A 83 -6.61 -3.97 9.52
C LEU A 83 -6.44 -5.13 8.54
N TYR A 84 -5.88 -4.88 7.36
CA TYR A 84 -5.59 -5.94 6.39
C TYR A 84 -4.69 -7.04 6.97
N LEU A 85 -3.59 -6.64 7.61
CA LEU A 85 -2.67 -7.58 8.25
C LEU A 85 -3.31 -8.33 9.41
N ARG A 86 -4.11 -7.65 10.23
CA ARG A 86 -4.78 -8.28 11.37
C ARG A 86 -5.83 -9.28 10.89
N GLY A 87 -6.54 -8.96 9.80
CA GLY A 87 -7.46 -9.87 9.14
C GLY A 87 -6.79 -11.15 8.62
N ILE A 88 -5.57 -11.05 8.07
CA ILE A 88 -4.78 -12.23 7.68
C ILE A 88 -4.42 -13.07 8.91
N ALA A 89 -3.96 -12.44 9.99
CA ALA A 89 -3.63 -13.15 11.23
C ALA A 89 -4.84 -13.93 11.77
N TYR A 90 -6.01 -13.29 11.84
CA TYR A 90 -7.26 -13.95 12.25
C TYR A 90 -7.64 -15.13 11.35
N ARG A 91 -7.47 -14.99 10.02
CA ARG A 91 -7.74 -16.09 9.09
C ARG A 91 -6.82 -17.28 9.36
N LYS A 92 -5.54 -17.03 9.63
CA LYS A 92 -4.56 -18.09 9.94
C LYS A 92 -4.80 -18.74 11.30
N MET A 93 -5.41 -18.03 12.24
CA MET A 93 -5.86 -18.58 13.52
C MET A 93 -7.18 -19.34 13.45
N GLY A 94 -7.84 -19.40 12.29
CA GLY A 94 -9.13 -20.07 12.15
C GLY A 94 -10.31 -19.25 12.68
N GLU A 95 -10.19 -17.92 12.66
CA GLU A 95 -11.21 -16.99 13.13
C GLU A 95 -11.83 -16.21 11.95
N PRO A 96 -12.57 -16.88 11.06
CA PRO A 96 -12.98 -16.30 9.77
C PRO A 96 -13.89 -15.08 9.88
N ALA A 97 -14.75 -15.01 10.90
CA ALA A 97 -15.66 -13.87 11.10
C ALA A 97 -14.88 -12.57 11.41
N ARG A 98 -13.89 -12.66 12.30
CA ARG A 98 -13.02 -11.52 12.64
C ARG A 98 -12.13 -11.14 11.46
N ALA A 99 -11.62 -12.12 10.73
CA ALA A 99 -10.86 -11.89 9.51
C ALA A 99 -11.68 -11.12 8.47
N ALA A 100 -12.92 -11.54 8.20
CA ALA A 100 -13.77 -10.91 7.19
C ALA A 100 -14.15 -9.47 7.56
N ALA A 101 -14.40 -9.21 8.86
CA ALA A 101 -14.69 -7.87 9.35
C ALA A 101 -13.50 -6.92 9.15
N ASP A 102 -12.30 -7.33 9.56
CA ASP A 102 -11.09 -6.52 9.43
C ASP A 102 -10.72 -6.27 7.96
N LEU A 103 -10.79 -7.30 7.12
CA LEU A 103 -10.51 -7.17 5.68
C LEU A 103 -11.54 -6.26 4.99
N GLY A 104 -12.81 -6.34 5.39
CA GLY A 104 -13.85 -5.43 4.90
C GLY A 104 -13.60 -3.98 5.31
N ALA A 105 -13.22 -3.75 6.56
CA ALA A 105 -12.86 -2.42 7.04
C ALA A 105 -11.64 -1.85 6.29
N ALA A 106 -10.63 -2.68 6.02
CA ALA A 106 -9.46 -2.27 5.24
C ALA A 106 -9.83 -1.85 3.80
N ILE A 107 -10.69 -2.63 3.13
CA ILE A 107 -11.18 -2.31 1.78
C ILE A 107 -11.97 -1.00 1.78
N TRP A 108 -12.79 -0.78 2.82
CA TRP A 108 -13.61 0.42 2.97
C TRP A 108 -12.77 1.68 3.23
N LEU A 109 -11.73 1.58 4.06
CA LEU A 109 -10.81 2.69 4.35
C LEU A 109 -9.93 3.11 3.17
N GLY A 110 -9.81 2.26 2.15
CA GLY A 110 -9.13 2.62 0.91
C GLY A 110 -7.73 2.01 0.79
N LEU A 111 -7.67 0.68 0.65
CA LEU A 111 -6.44 0.02 0.22
C LEU A 111 -6.07 0.42 -1.23
N PRO A 112 -4.77 0.49 -1.55
CA PRO A 112 -4.27 0.52 -2.92
C PRO A 112 -4.86 -0.64 -3.73
N GLU A 113 -5.03 -0.45 -5.03
CA GLU A 113 -5.71 -1.42 -5.90
C GLU A 113 -5.08 -2.83 -5.84
N ALA A 114 -3.75 -2.91 -5.90
CA ALA A 114 -3.01 -4.17 -5.78
C ALA A 114 -3.27 -4.91 -4.44
N ASP A 115 -3.40 -4.16 -3.34
CA ASP A 115 -3.68 -4.76 -2.02
C ASP A 115 -5.17 -5.05 -1.84
N ARG A 116 -6.04 -4.28 -2.50
CA ARG A 116 -7.48 -4.50 -2.52
C ARG A 116 -7.83 -5.85 -3.14
N VAL A 117 -7.17 -6.26 -4.23
CA VAL A 117 -7.35 -7.60 -4.83
C VAL A 117 -7.02 -8.68 -3.81
N LYS A 118 -5.86 -8.59 -3.14
CA LYS A 118 -5.45 -9.53 -2.10
C LYS A 118 -6.42 -9.54 -0.92
N ALA A 119 -6.93 -8.38 -0.50
CA ALA A 119 -7.89 -8.27 0.59
C ALA A 119 -9.22 -8.96 0.26
N LEU A 120 -9.75 -8.76 -0.96
CA LEU A 120 -10.96 -9.43 -1.44
C LEU A 120 -10.78 -10.95 -1.50
N VAL A 121 -9.62 -11.42 -2.01
CA VAL A 121 -9.32 -12.86 -2.01
C VAL A 121 -9.22 -13.42 -0.58
N ASN A 122 -8.50 -12.75 0.32
CA ASN A 122 -8.39 -13.19 1.71
C ASN A 122 -9.76 -13.20 2.43
N ARG A 123 -10.64 -12.24 2.11
CA ARG A 123 -11.99 -12.18 2.68
C ARG A 123 -12.88 -13.28 2.13
N GLY A 124 -12.81 -13.55 0.83
CA GLY A 124 -13.47 -14.71 0.22
C GLY A 124 -13.02 -16.03 0.83
N LEU A 125 -11.71 -16.22 1.03
CA LEU A 125 -11.17 -17.40 1.72
C LEU A 125 -11.63 -17.51 3.17
N ALA A 126 -11.79 -16.39 3.89
CA ALA A 126 -12.37 -16.38 5.22
C ALA A 126 -13.85 -16.82 5.20
N PHE A 127 -14.66 -16.31 4.26
CA PHE A 127 -16.04 -16.77 4.10
C PHE A 127 -16.12 -18.25 3.74
N LYS A 128 -15.25 -18.75 2.86
CA LYS A 128 -15.15 -20.18 2.55
C LYS A 128 -14.85 -21.00 3.80
N ALA A 129 -13.92 -20.56 4.64
CA ALA A 129 -13.61 -21.22 5.91
C ALA A 129 -14.77 -21.18 6.93
N ALA A 130 -15.64 -20.16 6.84
CA ALA A 130 -16.87 -20.08 7.63
C ALA A 130 -18.04 -20.90 7.04
N GLY A 131 -17.87 -21.58 5.91
CA GLY A 131 -18.95 -22.31 5.22
C GLY A 131 -19.89 -21.42 4.39
N LEU A 132 -19.55 -20.14 4.22
CA LEU A 132 -20.33 -19.13 3.49
C LEU A 132 -19.88 -19.08 2.02
N SER A 133 -20.21 -20.14 1.27
CA SER A 133 -19.73 -20.31 -0.11
C SER A 133 -20.23 -19.24 -1.08
N LYS A 134 -21.48 -18.77 -0.93
CA LYS A 134 -22.06 -17.75 -1.83
C LYS A 134 -21.34 -16.41 -1.68
N GLU A 135 -21.08 -16.02 -0.43
CA GLU A 135 -20.34 -14.82 -0.06
C GLU A 135 -18.89 -14.93 -0.54
N SER A 136 -18.26 -16.10 -0.39
CA SER A 136 -16.92 -16.36 -0.92
C SER A 136 -16.84 -16.18 -2.43
N GLU A 137 -17.80 -16.71 -3.19
CA GLU A 137 -17.82 -16.60 -4.66
C GLU A 137 -18.04 -15.15 -5.11
N ALA A 138 -18.91 -14.41 -4.42
CA ALA A 138 -19.13 -13.00 -4.69
C ALA A 138 -17.86 -12.16 -4.45
N GLU A 139 -17.10 -12.46 -3.40
CA GLU A 139 -15.81 -11.83 -3.12
C GLU A 139 -14.78 -12.12 -4.20
N PHE A 140 -14.65 -13.38 -4.63
CA PHE A 140 -13.72 -13.73 -5.72
C PHE A 140 -14.14 -13.09 -7.04
N ALA A 141 -15.43 -13.05 -7.37
CA ALA A 141 -15.93 -12.34 -8.54
C ALA A 141 -15.58 -10.85 -8.48
N SER A 142 -15.69 -10.23 -7.30
CA SER A 142 -15.31 -8.83 -7.09
C SER A 142 -13.80 -8.63 -7.25
N ALA A 143 -12.98 -9.54 -6.71
CA ALA A 143 -11.52 -9.52 -6.89
C ALA A 143 -11.13 -9.60 -8.38
N ARG A 144 -11.79 -10.47 -9.15
CA ARG A 144 -11.52 -10.66 -10.59
C ARG A 144 -11.86 -9.42 -11.41
N LYS A 145 -12.85 -8.63 -11.00
CA LYS A 145 -13.18 -7.35 -11.64
C LYS A 145 -12.09 -6.29 -11.43
N VAL A 146 -11.30 -6.41 -10.36
CA VAL A 146 -10.24 -5.45 -10.02
C VAL A 146 -8.89 -5.90 -10.59
N GLY A 147 -8.41 -7.12 -10.29
CA GLY A 147 -7.08 -7.60 -10.69
C GLY A 147 -7.05 -8.56 -11.89
N GLY A 148 -8.22 -9.02 -12.35
CA GLY A 148 -8.33 -10.03 -13.40
C GLY A 148 -8.31 -11.47 -12.89
N SER A 149 -8.83 -12.39 -13.71
CA SER A 149 -9.05 -13.80 -13.30
C SER A 149 -7.76 -14.54 -12.95
N ARG A 150 -6.71 -14.38 -13.76
CA ARG A 150 -5.45 -15.11 -13.58
C ARG A 150 -4.75 -14.78 -12.26
N GLU A 151 -4.71 -13.50 -11.89
CA GLU A 151 -4.11 -13.07 -10.62
C GLU A 151 -4.89 -13.66 -9.43
N VAL A 152 -6.22 -13.57 -9.48
CA VAL A 152 -7.08 -14.07 -8.40
C VAL A 152 -6.96 -15.59 -8.26
N ASP A 153 -6.95 -16.34 -9.37
CA ASP A 153 -6.84 -17.79 -9.32
C ASP A 153 -5.48 -18.22 -8.74
N GLN A 154 -4.39 -17.52 -9.07
CA GLN A 154 -3.08 -17.72 -8.44
C GLN A 154 -3.11 -17.41 -6.94
N LEU A 155 -3.67 -16.27 -6.54
CA LEU A 155 -3.79 -15.89 -5.13
C LEU A 155 -4.62 -16.90 -4.33
N ILE A 156 -5.68 -17.46 -4.92
CA ILE A 156 -6.50 -18.50 -4.29
C ILE A 156 -5.67 -19.78 -4.11
N ALA A 157 -4.90 -20.19 -5.13
CA ALA A 157 -4.01 -21.35 -5.06
C ALA A 157 -2.95 -21.20 -3.97
N ASP A 158 -2.40 -20.00 -3.82
CA ASP A 158 -1.43 -19.64 -2.77
C ASP A 158 -2.08 -19.43 -1.39
N GLY A 159 -3.40 -19.63 -1.28
CA GLY A 159 -4.15 -19.50 -0.04
C GLY A 159 -4.26 -18.06 0.47
N GLY A 160 -4.34 -17.08 -0.44
CA GLY A 160 -4.48 -15.65 -0.18
C GLY A 160 -3.16 -14.89 -0.16
N GLY A 161 -2.08 -15.48 -0.69
CA GLY A 161 -0.72 -14.94 -0.64
C GLY A 161 0.04 -15.30 0.64
N THR A 162 1.34 -15.02 0.63
CA THR A 162 2.22 -15.33 1.75
C THR A 162 2.15 -14.27 2.86
N PRO A 163 2.32 -14.65 4.14
CA PRO A 163 2.47 -13.71 5.25
C PRO A 163 3.61 -12.70 5.02
N GLU A 164 4.67 -13.12 4.35
CA GLU A 164 5.81 -12.27 3.96
C GLU A 164 5.42 -11.20 2.95
N GLY A 165 4.67 -11.59 1.90
CA GLY A 165 4.13 -10.64 0.92
C GLY A 165 3.11 -9.68 1.55
N ALA A 166 2.41 -10.11 2.59
CA ALA A 166 1.57 -9.22 3.39
C ALA A 166 2.43 -8.25 4.23
N ALA A 167 3.48 -8.72 4.90
CA ALA A 167 4.37 -7.88 5.68
C ALA A 167 5.11 -6.82 4.84
N ALA A 168 5.43 -7.12 3.58
CA ALA A 168 6.00 -6.15 2.63
C ALA A 168 5.12 -4.90 2.44
N ILE A 169 3.79 -5.03 2.59
CA ILE A 169 2.84 -3.91 2.48
C ILE A 169 3.05 -2.87 3.58
N ALA A 170 3.49 -3.31 4.77
CA ALA A 170 3.85 -2.43 5.88
C ALA A 170 5.21 -1.73 5.65
N ALA A 171 6.16 -2.41 5.01
CA ALA A 171 7.48 -1.82 4.73
C ALA A 171 7.41 -0.69 3.69
N PHE A 172 6.52 -0.80 2.70
CA PHE A 172 6.37 0.19 1.62
C PHE A 172 5.87 1.56 2.10
N SER A 173 5.17 1.67 3.25
CA SER A 173 4.72 2.98 3.79
C SER A 173 5.90 3.90 4.13
N THR A 174 7.11 3.38 4.34
CA THR A 174 8.28 4.20 4.73
C THR A 174 9.18 4.65 3.60
N GLU A 175 8.98 4.16 2.38
CA GLU A 175 9.73 4.64 1.22
C GLU A 175 8.94 5.70 0.47
N VAL A 176 8.58 6.80 1.14
CA VAL A 176 8.49 8.07 0.43
C VAL A 176 9.93 8.44 0.09
N ARG A 177 10.40 7.94 -1.05
CA ARG A 177 11.68 8.31 -1.63
C ARG A 177 11.70 9.84 -1.75
N PRO A 178 12.64 10.56 -1.09
CA PRO A 178 12.78 11.98 -1.36
C PRO A 178 13.16 12.11 -2.83
N GLU A 179 12.23 12.66 -3.63
CA GLU A 179 12.52 13.24 -4.95
C GLU A 179 13.75 14.15 -4.79
N GLY A 180 14.92 13.70 -5.24
CA GLY A 180 16.16 14.47 -5.07
C GLY A 180 17.46 13.68 -4.96
N GLN A 181 17.60 12.54 -5.65
CA GLN A 181 18.95 12.03 -5.96
C GLN A 181 19.11 11.94 -7.47
N PRO A 182 20.05 12.71 -8.09
CA PRO A 182 20.40 12.49 -9.48
C PRO A 182 20.95 11.08 -9.60
N SER A 183 20.38 10.34 -10.55
CA SER A 183 20.86 9.03 -10.97
C SER A 183 22.34 9.13 -11.36
N THR A 184 23.25 8.70 -10.48
CA THR A 184 24.57 8.25 -10.92
C THR A 184 24.39 6.83 -11.43
N SER A 185 23.86 6.70 -12.64
CA SER A 185 23.99 5.49 -13.41
C SER A 185 25.46 5.34 -13.76
N SER A 186 26.20 4.55 -12.99
CA SER A 186 27.41 3.92 -13.49
C SER A 186 27.01 3.07 -14.70
N PRO A 187 27.54 3.32 -15.91
CA PRO A 187 27.28 2.43 -17.03
C PRO A 187 27.93 1.06 -16.75
N PRO A 188 27.34 -0.05 -17.20
CA PRO A 188 27.99 -1.36 -17.09
C PRO A 188 29.29 -1.37 -17.93
N PRO A 189 30.30 -2.16 -17.54
CA PRO A 189 31.54 -2.25 -18.30
C PRO A 189 31.25 -2.76 -19.71
N ARG A 190 31.69 -1.99 -20.71
CA ARG A 190 31.64 -2.38 -22.13
C ARG A 190 32.47 -3.66 -22.29
N SER A 191 31.81 -4.77 -22.62
CA SER A 191 32.48 -5.97 -23.11
C SER A 191 33.07 -5.64 -24.49
N SER A 192 34.40 -5.55 -24.55
CA SER A 192 35.16 -5.42 -25.79
C SER A 192 35.05 -6.70 -26.60
N TRP A 193 34.05 -6.78 -27.47
CA TRP A 193 34.01 -7.79 -28.53
C TRP A 193 34.95 -7.36 -29.67
N LEU A 194 36.12 -7.99 -29.72
CA LEU A 194 37.02 -7.96 -30.87
C LEU A 194 36.51 -8.94 -31.93
N PRO A 195 36.26 -8.53 -33.19
CA PRO A 195 36.12 -9.48 -34.28
C PRO A 195 37.51 -9.88 -34.79
N SER A 196 37.82 -11.17 -34.67
CA SER A 196 38.94 -11.81 -35.34
C SER A 196 38.72 -11.81 -36.86
N PHE A 197 39.55 -11.08 -37.61
CA PHE A 197 39.63 -11.21 -39.06
C PHE A 197 40.62 -12.30 -39.43
N GLY A 198 40.11 -13.53 -39.58
CA GLY A 198 40.78 -14.65 -40.24
C GLY A 198 40.46 -14.67 -41.74
N ARG A 199 41.51 -14.85 -42.53
CA ARG A 199 41.62 -14.75 -44.00
C ARG A 199 41.20 -16.05 -44.72
N GLY A 200 40.66 -15.92 -45.94
CA GLY A 200 40.56 -16.97 -46.99
C GLY A 200 39.28 -16.82 -47.83
N ASN A 201 39.32 -16.22 -49.03
CA ASN A 201 39.37 -16.85 -50.38
C ASN A 201 38.22 -17.88 -50.59
N THR A 202 37.41 -17.89 -51.64
CA THR A 202 37.65 -17.80 -53.09
C THR A 202 36.32 -17.59 -53.85
N SER A 203 36.41 -16.94 -55.01
CA SER A 203 35.68 -17.20 -56.27
C SER A 203 34.14 -17.09 -56.38
N ASP A 204 33.78 -16.49 -57.51
CA ASP A 204 32.59 -16.67 -58.35
C ASP A 204 31.43 -15.65 -58.32
N ALA A 205 31.33 -14.98 -59.48
CA ALA A 205 30.14 -14.73 -60.30
C ALA A 205 29.00 -13.83 -59.77
N ALA A 206 28.78 -12.75 -60.52
CA ALA A 206 27.57 -11.92 -60.53
C ALA A 206 26.32 -12.73 -60.98
N PRO A 207 25.08 -12.28 -60.70
CA PRO A 207 24.41 -11.36 -61.64
C PRO A 207 23.48 -10.29 -61.01
N GLN A 208 23.00 -9.40 -61.88
CA GLN A 208 22.24 -8.15 -61.71
C GLN A 208 20.85 -8.27 -61.04
N PRO A 209 20.28 -7.18 -60.48
CA PRO A 209 18.96 -7.15 -59.84
C PRO A 209 17.77 -7.02 -60.82
N GLU A 210 16.68 -7.77 -60.55
CA GLU A 210 15.41 -7.71 -61.30
C GLU A 210 14.48 -6.55 -60.85
N PRO A 211 13.65 -6.00 -61.76
CA PRO A 211 12.74 -4.87 -61.50
C PRO A 211 11.40 -5.25 -60.82
N PRO A 212 10.70 -4.28 -60.19
CA PRO A 212 9.55 -4.54 -59.31
C PRO A 212 8.20 -4.78 -60.05
N PRO A 213 7.23 -5.49 -59.41
CA PRO A 213 5.95 -5.81 -60.04
C PRO A 213 4.93 -4.66 -60.00
N THR A 214 4.30 -4.40 -61.15
CA THR A 214 3.09 -3.58 -61.30
C THR A 214 1.85 -4.39 -60.92
N ARG A 215 1.09 -3.92 -59.93
CA ARG A 215 -0.25 -4.43 -59.61
C ARG A 215 -1.31 -3.53 -60.25
N THR A 216 -2.00 -4.05 -61.25
CA THR A 216 -3.21 -3.45 -61.83
C THR A 216 -4.39 -3.62 -60.86
N ALA A 217 -5.13 -2.54 -60.67
CA ALA A 217 -6.40 -2.52 -59.97
C ALA A 217 -7.54 -2.80 -60.96
N SER A 218 -8.39 -3.77 -60.64
CA SER A 218 -9.74 -3.88 -61.20
C SER A 218 -10.72 -3.89 -60.02
N ALA A 219 -11.47 -2.80 -59.90
CA ALA A 219 -12.69 -2.73 -59.11
C ALA A 219 -13.86 -3.17 -59.99
N SER A 220 -14.79 -3.92 -59.39
CA SER A 220 -16.11 -4.24 -59.90
C SER A 220 -17.03 -3.03 -59.92
#